data_AF-A0A257ER22-F1
#
_entry.id   AF-A0A257ER22-F1
#
_cell.length_a   1.000
_cell.length_b   1.000
_cell.length_c   1.000
_cell.angle_alpha   90.00
_cell.angle_beta   90.00
_cell.angle_gamma   90.00
#
_symmetry.space_group_name_H-M   'P 1'
#
loop_
_entity.id
_entity.type
_entity.pdbx_description
1 polymer ?
#
loop_
_entity_poly.entity_id
_entity_poly.type
_entity_poly.pdbx_seq_one_letter_code
_entity_poly.pdbx_strand_id
1 'polypeptide(L)'
;MRIRMPAGTARAPLLLFSPGVGGDAGAGAVLGAAWARRGLIVIHLSHPGSDTTVYAGQLSKADRAARITAAIQFDQLVARVGDARFVLDEAMRRPREGACDLGRIDPDRIGAAGHSMGAWTVQALAGQRWPGGTLADRRIRAAILLSTSAPYVSDPAAAFGRIGLPVLGITGTLDGSSASAPADQRTAAAAARTQVYRALPADGRKTLLMLAGGTHMMFSGNRSASDATTAHIQQVMLAATSAFWGATLLDSTRDAAWLSGTGLRSTLARNDVVERK
;
A
#
# COMPACT_ATOMS: atom_id res chain seq x y z
N MET A 1 -3.56 -15.31 7.82
CA MET A 1 -4.26 -14.15 7.20
C MET A 1 -5.36 -13.66 8.13
N ARG A 2 -5.88 -12.45 7.90
CA ARG A 2 -7.03 -11.89 8.65
C ARG A 2 -8.00 -11.27 7.67
N ILE A 3 -9.28 -11.59 7.79
CA ILE A 3 -10.35 -11.06 6.94
C ILE A 3 -11.22 -10.11 7.75
N ARG A 4 -11.55 -8.96 7.18
CA ARG A 4 -12.50 -7.98 7.74
C ARG A 4 -13.67 -7.86 6.78
N MET A 5 -14.84 -8.31 7.24
CA MET A 5 -16.07 -8.19 6.47
C MET A 5 -16.72 -6.83 6.72
N PRO A 6 -17.27 -6.17 5.69
CA PRO A 6 -18.14 -5.03 5.87
C PRO A 6 -19.50 -5.49 6.42
N ALA A 7 -20.22 -4.57 7.06
CA ALA A 7 -21.58 -4.81 7.54
C ALA A 7 -22.53 -5.18 6.39
N GLY A 8 -23.68 -5.77 6.74
CA GLY A 8 -24.70 -6.20 5.78
C GLY A 8 -24.33 -7.48 5.01
N THR A 9 -25.09 -7.78 3.97
CA THR A 9 -25.01 -9.03 3.18
C THR A 9 -24.79 -8.80 1.68
N ALA A 10 -24.79 -7.55 1.22
CA ALA A 10 -24.57 -7.21 -0.17
C ALA A 10 -23.19 -7.66 -0.67
N ARG A 11 -23.08 -7.86 -1.99
CA ARG A 11 -21.78 -8.03 -2.66
C ARG A 11 -20.90 -6.81 -2.40
N ALA A 12 -19.60 -7.04 -2.27
CA ALA A 12 -18.64 -6.02 -1.88
C ALA A 12 -17.30 -6.20 -2.61
N PRO A 13 -16.61 -5.09 -2.96
CA PRO A 13 -15.24 -5.14 -3.46
C PRO A 13 -14.29 -5.81 -2.47
N LEU A 14 -13.26 -6.46 -3.01
CA LEU A 14 -12.18 -7.05 -2.24
C LEU A 14 -10.94 -6.14 -2.26
N LEU A 15 -10.30 -6.00 -1.11
CA LEU A 15 -9.03 -5.29 -0.96
C LEU A 15 -8.01 -6.19 -0.27
N LEU A 16 -6.86 -6.40 -0.92
CA LEU A 16 -5.70 -6.99 -0.27
C LEU A 16 -4.88 -5.92 0.44
N PHE A 17 -4.40 -6.21 1.64
CA PHE A 17 -3.38 -5.40 2.31
C PHE A 17 -2.11 -6.22 2.54
N SER A 18 -1.00 -5.83 1.91
CA SER A 18 0.32 -6.44 2.11
C SER A 18 1.16 -5.60 3.08
N PRO A 19 1.63 -6.16 4.21
CA PRO A 19 2.42 -5.42 5.18
C PRO A 19 3.90 -5.30 4.78
N GLY A 20 4.69 -4.48 5.49
CA GLY A 20 6.14 -4.46 5.32
C GLY A 20 6.84 -5.72 5.84
N VAL A 21 8.18 -5.73 5.76
CA VAL A 21 9.03 -6.77 6.39
C VAL A 21 8.76 -6.82 7.90
N GLY A 22 8.61 -8.03 8.45
CA GLY A 22 8.29 -8.22 9.87
C GLY A 22 6.81 -8.09 10.21
N GLY A 23 5.96 -7.74 9.24
CA GLY A 23 4.53 -7.64 9.45
C GLY A 23 3.82 -8.99 9.34
N ASP A 24 2.68 -9.10 10.02
CA ASP A 24 1.78 -10.25 9.97
C ASP A 24 0.38 -9.83 9.51
N ALA A 25 -0.57 -10.77 9.61
CA ALA A 25 -1.98 -10.52 9.30
C ALA A 25 -2.68 -9.50 10.23
N GLY A 26 -2.03 -9.05 11.31
CA GLY A 26 -2.51 -7.98 12.19
C GLY A 26 -2.13 -6.57 11.71
N ALA A 27 -1.12 -6.45 10.83
CA ALA A 27 -0.63 -5.18 10.34
C ALA A 27 -1.67 -4.41 9.49
N GLY A 28 -1.61 -3.08 9.52
CA GLY A 28 -2.54 -2.23 8.78
C GLY A 28 -3.93 -2.14 9.42
N ALA A 29 -4.07 -2.49 10.71
CA ALA A 29 -5.37 -2.68 11.34
C ALA A 29 -6.29 -1.44 11.29
N VAL A 30 -5.74 -0.23 11.40
CA VAL A 30 -6.51 1.02 11.42
C VAL A 30 -7.09 1.29 10.04
N LEU A 31 -6.26 1.14 8.99
CA LEU A 31 -6.69 1.25 7.60
C LEU A 31 -7.72 0.18 7.24
N GLY A 32 -7.41 -1.09 7.53
CA GLY A 32 -8.31 -2.20 7.22
C GLY A 32 -9.67 -2.07 7.89
N ALA A 33 -9.72 -1.59 9.14
CA ALA A 33 -10.98 -1.33 9.82
C ALA A 33 -11.76 -0.16 9.19
N ALA A 34 -11.08 0.91 8.76
CA ALA A 34 -11.72 2.04 8.10
C ALA A 34 -12.29 1.66 6.73
N TRP A 35 -11.55 0.88 5.94
CA TRP A 35 -12.00 0.39 4.64
C TRP A 35 -13.15 -0.61 4.77
N ALA A 36 -13.14 -1.48 5.78
CA ALA A 36 -14.28 -2.36 6.05
C ALA A 36 -15.55 -1.58 6.42
N ARG A 37 -15.42 -0.50 7.21
CA ARG A 37 -16.56 0.40 7.50
C ARG A 37 -17.08 1.14 6.26
N ARG A 38 -16.26 1.30 5.22
CA ARG A 38 -16.64 1.87 3.92
C ARG A 38 -17.33 0.87 3.00
N GLY A 39 -17.46 -0.41 3.38
CA GLY A 39 -18.15 -1.41 2.57
C GLY A 39 -17.22 -2.36 1.81
N LEU A 40 -15.91 -2.36 2.08
CA LEU A 40 -14.96 -3.28 1.44
C LEU A 40 -14.70 -4.53 2.28
N ILE A 41 -14.51 -5.69 1.62
CA ILE A 41 -13.90 -6.86 2.24
C ILE A 41 -12.40 -6.65 2.23
N VAL A 42 -11.74 -6.72 3.39
CA VAL A 42 -10.28 -6.51 3.48
C VAL A 42 -9.60 -7.78 3.94
N ILE A 43 -8.65 -8.29 3.15
CA ILE A 43 -7.80 -9.42 3.52
C ILE A 43 -6.38 -8.92 3.78
N HIS A 44 -5.94 -9.06 5.03
CA HIS A 44 -4.56 -8.78 5.44
C HIS A 44 -3.69 -10.01 5.21
N LEU A 45 -2.67 -9.83 4.36
CA LEU A 45 -1.72 -10.86 3.98
C LEU A 45 -0.66 -11.07 5.07
N SER A 46 -0.11 -12.27 5.10
CA SER A 46 1.09 -12.63 5.85
C SER A 46 2.01 -13.35 4.88
N HIS A 47 3.30 -13.07 4.94
CA HIS A 47 4.25 -13.51 3.92
C HIS A 47 5.40 -14.29 4.55
N PRO A 48 5.37 -15.63 4.51
CA PRO A 48 6.43 -16.47 5.06
C PRO A 48 7.82 -16.08 4.53
N GLY A 49 8.80 -16.01 5.43
CA GLY A 49 10.18 -15.62 5.11
C GLY A 49 10.41 -14.10 5.06
N SER A 50 9.35 -13.29 5.13
CA SER A 50 9.45 -11.83 5.35
C SER A 50 8.47 -11.32 6.42
N ASP A 51 7.90 -12.23 7.22
CA ASP A 51 6.98 -11.98 8.32
C ASP A 51 7.73 -11.75 9.65
N THR A 52 7.02 -11.87 10.78
CA THR A 52 7.54 -11.65 12.14
C THR A 52 8.77 -12.49 12.47
N THR A 53 9.00 -13.62 11.77
CA THR A 53 10.18 -14.46 11.95
C THR A 53 11.51 -13.73 11.66
N VAL A 54 11.47 -12.68 10.85
CA VAL A 54 12.65 -11.82 10.56
C VAL A 54 13.23 -11.21 11.84
N TYR A 55 12.36 -10.85 12.79
CA TYR A 55 12.75 -10.20 14.05
C TYR A 55 12.61 -11.11 15.28
N ALA A 56 12.26 -12.38 15.09
CA ALA A 56 12.04 -13.32 16.18
C ALA A 56 13.36 -13.82 16.81
N GLY A 57 13.36 -13.90 18.14
CA GLY A 57 14.49 -14.40 18.94
C GLY A 57 15.53 -13.34 19.30
N GLN A 58 16.50 -13.72 20.13
CA GLN A 58 17.68 -12.90 20.40
C GLN A 58 18.67 -13.08 19.26
N LEU A 59 18.85 -12.04 18.44
CA LEU A 59 19.74 -12.06 17.29
C LEU A 59 20.90 -11.09 17.50
N SER A 60 22.09 -11.47 17.04
CA SER A 60 23.17 -10.50 16.86
C SER A 60 22.77 -9.45 15.82
N LYS A 61 23.46 -8.30 15.81
CA LYS A 61 23.23 -7.26 14.79
C LYS A 61 23.46 -7.81 13.37
N ALA A 62 24.46 -8.67 13.19
CA ALA A 62 24.81 -9.28 11.91
C ALA A 62 23.72 -10.25 11.43
N ASP A 63 23.25 -11.14 12.30
CA ASP A 63 22.19 -12.10 11.94
C ASP A 63 20.89 -11.38 11.59
N ARG A 64 20.54 -10.34 12.35
CA ARG A 64 19.37 -9.52 12.04
C ARG A 64 19.50 -8.83 10.68
N ALA A 65 20.67 -8.28 10.37
CA ALA A 65 20.93 -7.67 9.07
C ALA A 65 20.82 -8.71 7.94
N ALA A 66 21.39 -9.91 8.12
CA ALA A 66 21.29 -11.00 7.16
C ALA A 66 19.84 -11.42 6.89
N ARG A 67 19.02 -11.56 7.94
CA ARG A 67 17.58 -11.87 7.79
C ARG A 67 16.81 -10.78 7.06
N ILE A 68 17.07 -9.51 7.37
CA ILE A 68 16.44 -8.38 6.66
C ILE A 68 16.86 -8.41 5.18
N THR A 69 18.15 -8.61 4.89
CA THR A 69 18.66 -8.69 3.52
C THR A 69 17.98 -9.81 2.74
N ALA A 70 17.86 -11.01 3.33
CA ALA A 70 17.14 -12.13 2.73
C ALA A 70 15.65 -11.80 2.50
N ALA A 71 15.00 -11.14 3.46
CA ALA A 71 13.59 -10.78 3.38
C ALA A 71 13.27 -9.79 2.25
N ILE A 72 14.24 -8.99 1.78
CA ILE A 72 14.06 -7.97 0.73
C ILE A 72 14.59 -8.39 -0.64
N GLN A 73 15.01 -9.64 -0.81
CA GLN A 73 15.47 -10.15 -2.10
C GLN A 73 14.32 -10.33 -3.11
N PHE A 74 14.68 -10.45 -4.39
CA PHE A 74 13.72 -10.56 -5.48
C PHE A 74 12.92 -11.87 -5.46
N ASP A 75 13.53 -12.98 -5.07
CA ASP A 75 12.84 -14.25 -4.84
C ASP A 75 11.75 -14.13 -3.77
N GLN A 76 12.00 -13.37 -2.71
CA GLN A 76 10.99 -13.05 -1.72
C GLN A 76 9.89 -12.16 -2.28
N LEU A 77 10.20 -11.19 -3.13
CA LEU A 77 9.15 -10.43 -3.83
C LEU A 77 8.26 -11.36 -4.68
N VAL A 78 8.85 -12.33 -5.40
CA VAL A 78 8.11 -13.32 -6.19
C VAL A 78 7.23 -14.19 -5.29
N ALA A 79 7.75 -14.68 -4.16
CA ALA A 79 6.99 -15.45 -3.18
C ALA A 79 5.80 -14.66 -2.64
N ARG A 80 5.99 -13.39 -2.28
CA ARG A 80 4.93 -12.50 -1.79
C ARG A 80 3.82 -12.25 -2.82
N VAL A 81 4.18 -12.15 -4.10
CA VAL A 81 3.17 -12.09 -5.18
C VAL A 81 2.43 -13.43 -5.31
N GLY A 82 3.14 -14.56 -5.16
CA GLY A 82 2.54 -15.89 -5.08
C GLY A 82 1.51 -16.01 -3.96
N ASP A 83 1.83 -15.55 -2.75
CA ASP A 83 0.91 -15.55 -1.61
C ASP A 83 -0.36 -14.74 -1.90
N ALA A 84 -0.20 -13.55 -2.50
CA ALA A 84 -1.34 -12.71 -2.86
C ALA A 84 -2.26 -13.39 -3.89
N ARG A 85 -1.68 -14.02 -4.92
CA ARG A 85 -2.42 -14.79 -5.93
C ARG A 85 -3.14 -15.99 -5.32
N PHE A 86 -2.46 -16.75 -4.47
CA PHE A 86 -3.05 -17.86 -3.74
C PHE A 86 -4.25 -17.43 -2.91
N VAL A 87 -4.13 -16.33 -2.17
CA VAL A 87 -5.24 -15.77 -1.39
C VAL A 87 -6.40 -15.35 -2.27
N LEU A 88 -6.14 -14.70 -3.42
CA LEU A 88 -7.20 -14.35 -4.36
C LEU A 88 -7.90 -15.58 -4.93
N ASP A 89 -7.13 -16.59 -5.35
CA ASP A 89 -7.66 -17.84 -5.91
C ASP A 89 -8.55 -18.56 -4.89
N GLU A 90 -8.07 -18.72 -3.66
CA GLU A 90 -8.84 -19.36 -2.60
C GLU A 90 -10.06 -18.53 -2.18
N ALA A 91 -9.96 -17.20 -2.18
CA ALA A 91 -11.09 -16.31 -1.89
C ALA A 91 -12.18 -16.37 -2.97
N MET A 92 -11.83 -16.61 -4.23
CA MET A 92 -12.81 -16.80 -5.31
C MET A 92 -13.39 -18.23 -5.31
N ARG A 93 -12.62 -19.22 -4.86
CA ARG A 93 -13.02 -20.63 -4.88
C ARG A 93 -13.95 -21.01 -3.73
N ARG A 94 -13.71 -20.47 -2.53
CA ARG A 94 -14.43 -20.84 -1.31
C ARG A 94 -15.62 -19.90 -1.08
N PRO A 95 -16.81 -20.41 -0.72
CA PRO A 95 -17.93 -19.54 -0.35
C PRO A 95 -17.75 -18.90 1.03
N ARG A 96 -16.93 -19.50 1.91
CA ARG A 96 -16.72 -19.05 3.30
C ARG A 96 -15.30 -19.36 3.79
N GLU A 97 -14.87 -18.58 4.78
CA GLU A 97 -13.69 -18.83 5.62
C GLU A 97 -14.06 -18.53 7.08
N GLY A 98 -14.31 -19.58 7.87
CA GLY A 98 -14.93 -19.46 9.19
C GLY A 98 -16.28 -18.74 9.10
N ALA A 99 -16.43 -17.65 9.86
CA ALA A 99 -17.64 -16.81 9.84
C ALA A 99 -17.70 -15.82 8.65
N CYS A 100 -16.61 -15.68 7.87
CA CYS A 100 -16.56 -14.73 6.76
C CYS A 100 -17.25 -15.31 5.53
N ASP A 101 -18.24 -14.60 5.01
CA ASP A 101 -18.96 -14.96 3.78
C ASP A 101 -18.23 -14.43 2.54
N LEU A 102 -17.38 -15.26 1.95
CA LEU A 102 -16.56 -14.93 0.79
C LEU A 102 -17.36 -14.94 -0.51
N GLY A 103 -18.54 -15.58 -0.54
CA GLY A 103 -19.47 -15.52 -1.66
C GLY A 103 -19.99 -14.11 -1.96
N ARG A 104 -19.76 -13.16 -1.04
CA ARG A 104 -20.04 -11.72 -1.23
C ARG A 104 -18.99 -11.00 -2.07
N ILE A 105 -17.83 -11.59 -2.33
CA ILE A 105 -16.79 -10.88 -3.08
C ILE A 105 -17.28 -10.60 -4.51
N ASP A 106 -17.15 -9.35 -4.92
CA ASP A 106 -17.28 -8.96 -6.32
C ASP A 106 -15.94 -9.19 -7.04
N PRO A 107 -15.85 -10.18 -7.95
CA PRO A 107 -14.59 -10.54 -8.60
C PRO A 107 -14.08 -9.47 -9.57
N ASP A 108 -14.94 -8.54 -10.00
CA ASP A 108 -14.55 -7.47 -10.93
C ASP A 108 -13.99 -6.24 -10.22
N ARG A 109 -14.12 -6.18 -8.90
CA ARG A 109 -13.75 -5.03 -8.06
C ARG A 109 -12.72 -5.42 -7.01
N ILE A 110 -11.48 -5.65 -7.45
CA ILE A 110 -10.38 -6.05 -6.58
C ILE A 110 -9.29 -4.96 -6.56
N GLY A 111 -8.98 -4.44 -5.38
CA GLY A 111 -7.87 -3.51 -5.15
C GLY A 111 -6.74 -4.14 -4.33
N ALA A 112 -5.59 -3.48 -4.32
CA ALA A 112 -4.48 -3.85 -3.46
C ALA A 112 -3.80 -2.62 -2.83
N ALA A 113 -3.50 -2.72 -1.54
CA ALA A 113 -2.76 -1.74 -0.77
C ALA A 113 -1.53 -2.39 -0.15
N GLY A 114 -0.44 -1.64 -0.01
CA GLY A 114 0.71 -2.15 0.69
C GLY A 114 1.58 -1.08 1.29
N HIS A 115 2.28 -1.44 2.36
CA HIS A 115 3.26 -0.59 3.05
C HIS A 115 4.68 -1.11 2.86
N SER A 116 5.62 -0.22 2.56
CA SER A 116 7.04 -0.56 2.43
C SER A 116 7.25 -1.70 1.43
N MET A 117 7.83 -2.85 1.82
CA MET A 117 7.96 -4.01 0.94
C MET A 117 6.61 -4.57 0.47
N GLY A 118 5.53 -4.43 1.25
CA GLY A 118 4.19 -4.74 0.78
C GLY A 118 3.73 -3.82 -0.36
N ALA A 119 4.21 -2.57 -0.40
CA ALA A 119 3.98 -1.70 -1.55
C ALA A 119 4.74 -2.19 -2.79
N TRP A 120 5.92 -2.81 -2.64
CA TRP A 120 6.61 -3.47 -3.77
C TRP A 120 5.82 -4.67 -4.29
N THR A 121 5.24 -5.48 -3.40
CA THR A 121 4.31 -6.55 -3.79
C THR A 121 3.13 -5.99 -4.58
N VAL A 122 2.57 -4.86 -4.18
CA VAL A 122 1.47 -4.21 -4.91
C VAL A 122 1.92 -3.61 -6.24
N GLN A 123 3.12 -3.02 -6.34
CA GLN A 123 3.69 -2.58 -7.62
C GLN A 123 3.79 -3.75 -8.61
N ALA A 124 4.30 -4.89 -8.13
CA ALA A 124 4.43 -6.12 -8.92
C ALA A 124 3.07 -6.59 -9.46
N LEU A 125 2.08 -6.70 -8.57
CA LEU A 125 0.70 -7.07 -8.93
C LEU A 125 0.05 -6.06 -9.88
N ALA A 126 0.35 -4.77 -9.74
CA ALA A 126 -0.18 -3.69 -10.56
C ALA A 126 0.43 -3.63 -11.98
N GLY A 127 1.49 -4.41 -12.25
CA GLY A 127 2.09 -4.52 -13.57
C GLY A 127 3.45 -3.87 -13.72
N GLN A 128 4.19 -3.68 -12.63
CA GLN A 128 5.63 -3.42 -12.70
C GLN A 128 6.31 -4.45 -13.62
N ARG A 129 7.28 -3.98 -14.41
CA ARG A 129 8.02 -4.79 -15.36
C ARG A 129 9.49 -4.90 -14.97
N TRP A 130 10.05 -6.07 -15.24
CA TRP A 130 11.47 -6.38 -15.17
C TRP A 130 11.95 -6.93 -16.51
N PRO A 131 13.27 -6.95 -16.76
CA PRO A 131 13.83 -7.81 -17.79
C PRO A 131 13.34 -9.25 -17.56
N GLY A 132 12.59 -9.81 -18.51
CA GLY A 132 11.98 -11.14 -18.39
C GLY A 132 10.46 -11.17 -18.15
N GLY A 133 9.81 -10.02 -17.89
CA GLY A 133 8.35 -9.93 -17.93
C GLY A 133 7.72 -9.15 -16.77
N THR A 134 6.54 -9.61 -16.34
CA THR A 134 5.77 -8.96 -15.28
C THR A 134 5.15 -10.02 -14.36
N LEU A 135 4.99 -9.64 -13.09
CA LEU A 135 4.28 -10.42 -12.07
C LEU A 135 2.84 -9.90 -11.87
N ALA A 136 2.30 -9.18 -12.86
CA ALA A 136 0.97 -8.59 -12.82
C ALA A 136 -0.11 -9.64 -12.48
N ASP A 137 -1.14 -9.21 -11.75
CA ASP A 137 -2.39 -9.95 -11.64
C ASP A 137 -3.52 -9.11 -12.25
N ARG A 138 -4.15 -9.65 -13.30
CA ARG A 138 -5.16 -8.93 -14.09
C ARG A 138 -6.43 -8.62 -13.31
N ARG A 139 -6.62 -9.23 -12.14
CA ARG A 139 -7.75 -8.94 -11.24
C ARG A 139 -7.61 -7.59 -10.55
N ILE A 140 -6.38 -7.09 -10.34
CA ILE A 140 -6.16 -5.82 -9.64
C ILE A 140 -6.62 -4.64 -10.52
N ARG A 141 -7.54 -3.84 -9.97
CA ARG A 141 -8.16 -2.69 -10.63
C ARG A 141 -7.64 -1.34 -10.17
N ALA A 142 -7.11 -1.24 -8.95
CA ALA A 142 -6.56 -0.01 -8.38
C ALA A 142 -5.54 -0.34 -7.26
N ALA A 143 -4.57 0.56 -7.06
CA ALA A 143 -3.46 0.34 -6.13
C ALA A 143 -3.21 1.53 -5.18
N ILE A 144 -2.94 1.22 -3.91
CA ILE A 144 -2.37 2.19 -2.94
C ILE A 144 -0.95 1.74 -2.57
N LEU A 145 0.01 2.67 -2.71
CA LEU A 145 1.42 2.45 -2.43
C LEU A 145 1.86 3.34 -1.26
N LEU A 146 2.04 2.76 -0.07
CA LEU A 146 2.43 3.49 1.14
C LEU A 146 3.93 3.34 1.38
N SER A 147 4.66 4.46 1.48
CA SER A 147 6.10 4.50 1.73
C SER A 147 6.92 3.63 0.77
N THR A 148 6.55 3.69 -0.51
CA THR A 148 7.13 2.83 -1.54
C THR A 148 8.45 3.34 -2.08
N SER A 149 9.16 2.55 -2.89
CA SER A 149 10.36 2.99 -3.61
C SER A 149 10.41 2.32 -4.98
N ALA A 150 11.14 2.93 -5.91
CA ALA A 150 11.43 2.31 -7.21
C ALA A 150 12.46 1.16 -7.04
N PRO A 151 12.47 0.19 -7.96
CA PRO A 151 13.49 -0.86 -7.99
C PRO A 151 14.88 -0.25 -8.17
N TYR A 152 15.87 -0.84 -7.50
CA TYR A 152 17.26 -0.38 -7.57
C TYR A 152 17.95 -0.66 -8.92
N VAL A 153 17.44 -1.63 -9.68
CA VAL A 153 18.15 -2.25 -10.82
C VAL A 153 17.51 -2.01 -12.18
N SER A 154 16.38 -1.31 -12.25
CA SER A 154 15.72 -1.00 -13.52
C SER A 154 15.36 0.47 -13.63
N ASP A 155 15.41 0.98 -14.86
CA ASP A 155 14.86 2.30 -15.18
C ASP A 155 13.40 2.38 -14.72
N PRO A 156 13.04 3.33 -13.82
CA PRO A 156 11.67 3.49 -13.36
C PRO A 156 10.66 3.66 -14.50
N ALA A 157 11.00 4.40 -15.57
CA ALA A 157 10.08 4.63 -16.67
C ALA A 157 9.75 3.32 -17.42
N ALA A 158 10.75 2.51 -17.72
CA ALA A 158 10.56 1.17 -18.28
C ALA A 158 9.78 0.24 -17.32
N ALA A 159 10.01 0.34 -16.01
CA ALA A 159 9.36 -0.49 -15.00
C ALA A 159 7.87 -0.16 -14.81
N PHE A 160 7.49 1.12 -14.80
CA PHE A 160 6.17 1.58 -14.36
C PHE A 160 5.34 2.30 -15.42
N GLY A 161 5.93 2.74 -16.54
CA GLY A 161 5.24 3.55 -17.55
C GLY A 161 4.05 2.88 -18.22
N ARG A 162 3.87 1.57 -18.05
CA ARG A 162 2.74 0.78 -18.57
C ARG A 162 1.65 0.48 -17.54
N ILE A 163 1.76 0.97 -16.30
CA ILE A 163 0.74 0.77 -15.26
C ILE A 163 -0.43 1.73 -15.52
N GLY A 164 -1.43 1.22 -16.23
CA GLY A 164 -2.64 1.94 -16.61
C GLY A 164 -3.79 1.85 -15.61
N LEU A 165 -3.59 1.36 -14.38
CA LEU A 165 -4.63 1.40 -13.35
C LEU A 165 -4.52 2.69 -12.49
N PRO A 166 -5.58 3.11 -11.77
CA PRO A 166 -5.49 4.18 -10.80
C PRO A 166 -4.49 3.85 -9.68
N VAL A 167 -3.64 4.82 -9.32
CA VAL A 167 -2.64 4.67 -8.26
C VAL A 167 -2.68 5.87 -7.31
N LEU A 168 -2.73 5.60 -6.01
CA LEU A 168 -2.45 6.59 -4.96
C LEU A 168 -1.16 6.21 -4.22
N GLY A 169 -0.15 7.07 -4.32
CA GLY A 169 1.06 7.00 -3.51
C GLY A 169 0.94 7.91 -2.28
N ILE A 170 1.39 7.44 -1.11
CA ILE A 170 1.51 8.27 0.10
C ILE A 170 2.88 8.02 0.73
N THR A 171 3.61 9.10 1.02
CA THR A 171 4.89 9.07 1.73
C THR A 171 5.09 10.38 2.50
N GLY A 172 6.25 10.58 3.10
CA GLY A 172 6.53 11.75 3.94
C GLY A 172 7.93 12.32 3.75
N THR A 173 8.10 13.57 4.18
CA THR A 173 9.36 14.31 3.98
C THR A 173 10.53 13.79 4.83
N LEU A 174 10.27 12.92 5.81
CA LEU A 174 11.27 12.24 6.65
C LEU A 174 11.27 10.72 6.40
N ASP A 175 10.67 10.25 5.31
CA ASP A 175 10.65 8.83 4.97
C ASP A 175 11.99 8.40 4.34
N GLY A 176 12.66 7.42 4.94
CA GLY A 176 13.98 6.95 4.52
C GLY A 176 15.16 7.73 5.07
N SER A 177 14.95 8.68 5.99
CA SER A 177 16.02 9.43 6.67
C SER A 177 15.64 9.72 8.12
N SER A 178 16.64 9.97 8.99
CA SER A 178 16.36 10.48 10.34
C SER A 178 16.08 11.97 10.30
N ALA A 179 15.30 12.48 11.27
CA ALA A 179 15.09 13.93 11.43
C ALA A 179 16.40 14.71 11.66
N SER A 180 17.41 14.05 12.25
CA SER A 180 18.74 14.59 12.51
C SER A 180 19.69 14.52 11.31
N ALA A 181 19.34 13.81 10.23
CA ALA A 181 20.20 13.72 9.05
C ALA A 181 20.34 15.08 8.35
N PRO A 182 21.44 15.38 7.64
CA PRO A 182 21.60 16.58 6.83
C PRO A 182 20.42 16.84 5.86
N ALA A 183 20.14 18.12 5.58
CA ALA A 183 18.95 18.53 4.83
C ALA A 183 18.91 18.00 3.38
N ASP A 184 20.07 17.94 2.74
CA ASP A 184 20.27 17.35 1.42
C ASP A 184 19.96 15.84 1.42
N GLN A 185 20.42 15.10 2.44
CA GLN A 185 20.12 13.67 2.58
C GLN A 185 18.64 13.41 2.81
N ARG A 186 17.97 14.22 3.65
CA ARG A 186 16.51 14.12 3.84
C ARG A 186 15.75 14.38 2.54
N THR A 187 16.16 15.41 1.80
CA THR A 187 15.57 15.76 0.50
C THR A 187 15.75 14.64 -0.51
N ALA A 188 16.95 14.06 -0.61
CA ALA A 188 17.23 12.93 -1.50
C ALA A 188 16.42 11.69 -1.14
N ALA A 189 16.31 11.35 0.16
CA ALA A 189 15.51 10.23 0.63
C ALA A 189 14.01 10.41 0.30
N ALA A 190 13.45 11.60 0.56
CA ALA A 190 12.06 11.91 0.22
C ALA A 190 11.83 11.88 -1.31
N ALA A 191 12.78 12.41 -2.10
CA ALA A 191 12.71 12.37 -3.56
C ALA A 191 12.71 10.92 -4.09
N ALA A 192 13.52 10.02 -3.52
CA ALA A 192 13.55 8.61 -3.89
C ALA A 192 12.18 7.91 -3.71
N ARG A 193 11.41 8.30 -2.70
CA ARG A 193 10.05 7.80 -2.46
C ARG A 193 9.03 8.23 -3.52
N THR A 194 9.33 9.26 -4.32
CA THR A 194 8.45 9.74 -5.39
C THR A 194 8.69 9.09 -6.75
N GLN A 195 9.83 8.38 -6.92
CA GLN A 195 10.28 7.90 -8.23
C GLN A 195 9.25 7.02 -8.95
N VAL A 196 8.54 6.16 -8.20
CA VAL A 196 7.45 5.33 -8.76
C VAL A 196 6.37 6.23 -9.37
N TYR A 197 5.88 7.22 -8.62
CA TYR A 197 4.87 8.15 -9.14
C TYR A 197 5.39 8.94 -10.35
N ARG A 198 6.64 9.41 -10.32
CA ARG A 198 7.25 10.12 -11.46
C ARG A 198 7.26 9.27 -12.73
N ALA A 199 7.46 7.96 -12.60
CA ALA A 199 7.49 7.04 -13.73
C ALA A 199 6.12 6.54 -14.22
N LEU A 200 5.05 6.68 -13.43
CA LEU A 200 3.70 6.31 -13.86
C LEU A 200 3.21 7.20 -15.02
N PRO A 201 2.33 6.69 -15.90
CA PRO A 201 1.79 7.49 -17.00
C PRO A 201 0.96 8.67 -16.48
N ALA A 202 0.98 9.79 -17.23
CA ALA A 202 0.15 10.96 -16.98
C ALA A 202 -1.22 10.80 -17.65
N ASP A 203 -2.07 9.94 -17.07
CA ASP A 203 -3.38 9.54 -17.60
C ASP A 203 -4.57 10.06 -16.77
N GLY A 204 -4.34 11.05 -15.90
CA GLY A 204 -5.31 11.67 -15.00
C GLY A 204 -5.67 10.83 -13.77
N ARG A 205 -5.07 9.64 -13.58
CA ARG A 205 -5.48 8.67 -12.55
C ARG A 205 -4.37 8.37 -11.53
N LYS A 206 -3.34 9.21 -11.46
CA LYS A 206 -2.23 9.05 -10.51
C LYS A 206 -2.25 10.19 -9.51
N THR A 207 -2.23 9.86 -8.22
CA THR A 207 -2.10 10.84 -7.14
C THR A 207 -0.90 10.49 -6.26
N LEU A 208 -0.14 11.50 -5.85
CA LEU A 208 0.91 11.39 -4.82
C LEU A 208 0.61 12.37 -3.69
N LEU A 209 0.66 11.86 -2.46
CA LEU A 209 0.67 12.66 -1.24
C LEU A 209 2.04 12.57 -0.58
N MET A 210 2.65 13.73 -0.34
CA MET A 210 3.88 13.90 0.41
C MET A 210 3.56 14.68 1.69
N LEU A 211 3.54 13.99 2.83
CA LEU A 211 3.11 14.58 4.10
C LEU A 211 4.30 15.07 4.93
N ALA A 212 4.24 16.32 5.39
CA ALA A 212 5.32 16.97 6.12
C ALA A 212 5.57 16.28 7.46
N GLY A 213 6.84 16.05 7.78
CA GLY A 213 7.27 15.37 9.01
C GLY A 213 6.98 13.86 9.03
N GLY A 214 6.38 13.31 7.96
CA GLY A 214 6.04 11.90 7.91
C GLY A 214 7.27 10.99 7.84
N THR A 215 7.33 10.04 8.75
CA THR A 215 8.37 9.00 8.82
C THR A 215 7.84 7.66 8.28
N HIS A 216 8.75 6.75 7.94
CA HIS A 216 8.43 5.49 7.28
C HIS A 216 7.32 4.66 7.98
N MET A 217 7.33 4.62 9.31
CA MET A 217 6.41 3.75 10.07
C MET A 217 5.02 4.36 10.30
N MET A 218 4.85 5.67 10.13
CA MET A 218 3.56 6.35 10.25
C MET A 218 2.57 5.90 9.15
N PHE A 219 3.09 5.37 8.04
CA PHE A 219 2.30 4.89 6.91
C PHE A 219 2.02 3.39 6.95
N SER A 220 2.37 2.69 8.04
CA SER A 220 2.15 1.24 8.19
C SER A 220 0.66 0.85 8.31
N GLY A 221 -0.23 1.83 8.48
CA GLY A 221 -1.65 1.61 8.69
C GLY A 221 -2.02 1.05 10.06
N ASN A 222 -1.04 0.97 10.97
CA ASN A 222 -1.26 0.64 12.37
C ASN A 222 -1.58 1.90 13.17
N ARG A 223 -2.02 1.72 14.42
CA ARG A 223 -2.17 2.85 15.35
C ARG A 223 -0.78 3.37 15.69
N SER A 224 -0.56 4.66 15.50
CA SER A 224 0.71 5.31 15.84
C SER A 224 0.59 6.13 17.14
N ALA A 225 1.73 6.46 17.75
CA ALA A 225 1.79 7.27 18.97
C ALA A 225 1.24 8.69 18.73
N SER A 226 0.59 9.29 19.73
CA SER A 226 -0.32 10.42 19.55
C SER A 226 0.33 11.81 19.69
N ASP A 227 1.35 12.12 18.89
CA ASP A 227 1.73 13.51 18.64
C ASP A 227 0.86 14.13 17.52
N ALA A 228 0.87 15.45 17.41
CA ALA A 228 0.03 16.19 16.45
C ALA A 228 0.35 15.83 14.98
N THR A 229 1.64 15.64 14.64
CA THR A 229 2.08 15.27 13.30
C THR A 229 1.56 13.89 12.93
N THR A 230 1.71 12.94 13.84
CA THR A 230 1.24 11.57 13.67
C THR A 230 -0.27 11.50 13.54
N ALA A 231 -1.01 12.27 14.36
CA ALA A 231 -2.46 12.35 14.30
C ALA A 231 -2.94 12.93 12.95
N HIS A 232 -2.31 14.02 12.50
CA HIS A 232 -2.57 14.64 11.21
C HIS A 232 -2.33 13.67 10.05
N ILE A 233 -1.16 13.02 10.01
CA ILE A 233 -0.82 12.03 8.98
C ILE A 233 -1.82 10.88 8.94
N GLN A 234 -2.19 10.34 10.11
CA GLN A 234 -3.16 9.26 10.17
C GLN A 234 -4.54 9.72 9.66
N GLN A 235 -4.96 10.94 9.99
CA GLN A 235 -6.22 11.52 9.51
C GLN A 235 -6.23 11.69 7.98
N VAL A 236 -5.20 12.31 7.41
CA VAL A 236 -5.06 12.51 5.96
C VAL A 236 -5.01 11.16 5.24
N MET A 237 -4.22 10.21 5.75
CA MET A 237 -4.12 8.86 5.18
C MET A 237 -5.47 8.14 5.19
N LEU A 238 -6.21 8.19 6.31
CA LEU A 238 -7.54 7.58 6.39
C LEU A 238 -8.53 8.22 5.42
N ALA A 239 -8.55 9.55 5.33
CA ALA A 239 -9.43 10.27 4.43
C ALA A 239 -9.10 9.97 2.95
N ALA A 240 -7.84 10.14 2.55
CA ALA A 240 -7.39 9.98 1.17
C ALA A 240 -7.53 8.53 0.68
N THR A 241 -7.09 7.54 1.47
CA THR A 241 -7.21 6.13 1.06
C THR A 241 -8.66 5.67 0.98
N SER A 242 -9.51 6.11 1.91
CA SER A 242 -10.94 5.76 1.88
C SER A 242 -11.66 6.39 0.70
N ALA A 243 -11.36 7.65 0.37
CA ALA A 243 -11.91 8.30 -0.82
C ALA A 243 -11.39 7.66 -2.11
N PHE A 244 -10.13 7.21 -2.15
CA PHE A 244 -9.59 6.49 -3.30
C PHE A 244 -10.31 5.18 -3.56
N TRP A 245 -10.58 4.38 -2.54
CA TRP A 245 -11.40 3.18 -2.68
C TRP A 245 -12.85 3.49 -3.03
N GLY A 246 -13.41 4.56 -2.47
CA GLY A 246 -14.70 5.11 -2.85
C GLY A 246 -14.79 5.36 -4.35
N ALA A 247 -13.84 6.11 -4.89
CA ALA A 247 -13.81 6.51 -6.29
C ALA A 247 -13.53 5.35 -7.26
N THR A 248 -12.73 4.36 -6.85
CA THR A 248 -12.21 3.32 -7.76
C THR A 248 -12.91 1.97 -7.66
N LEU A 249 -13.46 1.61 -6.50
CA LEU A 249 -14.08 0.30 -6.27
C LEU A 249 -15.56 0.40 -5.87
N LEU A 250 -16.01 1.56 -5.38
CA LEU A 250 -17.40 1.78 -4.95
C LEU A 250 -18.17 2.74 -5.87
N ASP A 251 -17.58 3.16 -6.99
CA ASP A 251 -18.15 4.11 -7.98
C ASP A 251 -18.68 5.42 -7.35
N SER A 252 -18.10 5.85 -6.24
CA SER A 252 -18.50 7.05 -5.53
C SER A 252 -18.03 8.31 -6.26
N THR A 253 -18.94 8.94 -7.01
CA THR A 253 -18.69 10.23 -7.67
C THR A 253 -18.35 11.33 -6.67
N ARG A 254 -18.92 11.27 -5.46
CA ARG A 254 -18.58 12.17 -4.35
C ARG A 254 -17.13 12.01 -3.92
N ASP A 255 -16.64 10.79 -3.73
CA ASP A 255 -15.24 10.57 -3.34
C ASP A 255 -14.28 10.93 -4.48
N ALA A 256 -14.67 10.67 -5.74
CA ALA A 256 -13.91 11.10 -6.91
C ALA A 256 -13.76 12.63 -6.97
N ALA A 257 -14.86 13.37 -6.77
CA ALA A 257 -14.86 14.83 -6.72
C ALA A 257 -14.06 15.36 -5.51
N TRP A 258 -14.16 14.70 -4.36
CA TRP A 258 -13.39 15.07 -3.16
C TRP A 258 -11.88 14.92 -3.38
N LEU A 259 -11.45 13.85 -4.06
CA LEU A 259 -10.05 13.58 -4.37
C LEU A 259 -9.47 14.54 -5.41
N SER A 260 -10.22 14.89 -6.45
CA SER A 260 -9.75 15.77 -7.52
C SER A 260 -9.90 17.26 -7.18
N GLY A 261 -10.87 17.61 -6.32
CA GLY A 261 -11.21 18.98 -5.96
C GLY A 261 -10.52 19.52 -4.71
N THR A 262 -11.22 20.45 -4.04
CA THR A 262 -10.74 21.16 -2.84
C THR A 262 -10.83 20.30 -1.57
N GLY A 263 -11.63 19.23 -1.58
CA GLY A 263 -11.84 18.36 -0.43
C GLY A 263 -10.52 17.79 0.11
N LEU A 264 -9.76 17.08 -0.71
CA LEU A 264 -8.44 16.57 -0.31
C LEU A 264 -7.51 17.71 0.11
N ARG A 265 -7.43 18.80 -0.67
CA ARG A 265 -6.56 19.95 -0.37
C ARG A 265 -6.86 20.60 0.99
N SER A 266 -8.14 20.66 1.39
CA SER A 266 -8.56 21.23 2.68
C SER A 266 -8.15 20.39 3.89
N THR A 267 -7.81 19.12 3.69
CA THR A 267 -7.28 18.26 4.77
C THR A 267 -5.77 18.33 4.93
N LEU A 268 -5.07 18.96 3.98
CA LEU A 268 -3.62 19.04 3.97
C LEU A 268 -3.13 20.17 4.88
N ALA A 269 -2.07 19.91 5.64
CA ALA A 269 -1.37 20.96 6.37
C ALA A 269 -0.55 21.82 5.39
N ARG A 270 -0.11 23.01 5.85
CA ARG A 270 0.61 24.02 5.03
C ARG A 270 1.77 23.43 4.20
N ASN A 271 2.48 22.44 4.72
CA ASN A 271 3.69 21.86 4.10
C ASN A 271 3.45 20.49 3.46
N ASP A 272 2.22 19.99 3.45
CA ASP A 272 1.89 18.79 2.70
C ASP A 272 1.72 19.13 1.22
N VAL A 273 2.09 18.19 0.36
CA VAL A 273 2.01 18.35 -1.08
C VAL A 273 1.13 17.25 -1.67
N VAL A 274 0.24 17.65 -2.58
CA VAL A 274 -0.52 16.75 -3.45
C VAL A 274 -0.17 17.01 -4.91
N GLU A 275 0.17 15.93 -5.61
CA GLU A 275 0.42 15.96 -7.04
C GLU A 275 -0.53 15.00 -7.75
N ARG A 276 -0.98 15.40 -8.94
CA ARG A 276 -1.90 14.61 -9.77
C ARG A 276 -1.43 14.65 -11.21
N LYS A 277 -1.52 13.51 -11.89
CA LYS A 277 -1.27 13.41 -13.32
C LYS A 277 -1.99 12.23 -13.93
#